data_AF-A0A7D7VEJ3-F1
#
_entry.id   AF-A0A7D7VEJ3-F1
#
_cell.length_a   1.000
_cell.length_b   1.000
_cell.length_c   1.000
_cell.angle_alpha   90.00
_cell.angle_beta   90.00
_cell.angle_gamma   90.00
#
_symmetry.space_group_name_H-M   'P 1'
#
loop_
_entity.id
_entity.type
_entity.pdbx_description
1 polymer ?
#
loop_
_entity_poly.entity_id
_entity_poly.type
_entity_poly.pdbx_seq_one_letter_code
_entity_poly.pdbx_strand_id
1 'polypeptide(L)'
;MSRMAALRLLLGVVSAALFTIMIWLGETRIAPLVPNGDLLQAQVFGYDTHRLVSFMSALKGNPAEATYKAILQWLDAGFITTYAAFVFVMLWPHRRLALTLALLYAGLDLAENISLLQALAAIPQSTGTSPPASGTWSLTGVITALKYATLLTIALTVIWRWTKARHI
;
A
#
# COMPACT_ATOMS: atom_id res chain seq x y z
N MET A 1 11.83 5.39 29.55
CA MET A 1 11.14 5.73 28.27
C MET A 1 9.68 6.05 28.59
N SER A 2 9.09 7.11 28.03
CA SER A 2 7.67 7.44 28.30
C SER A 2 6.74 6.39 27.65
N ARG A 3 5.54 6.17 28.20
CA ARG A 3 4.55 5.22 27.64
C ARG A 3 4.25 5.52 26.16
N MET A 4 4.19 6.80 25.79
CA MET A 4 4.00 7.23 24.41
C MET A 4 5.19 6.91 23.49
N ALA A 5 6.42 7.05 23.98
CA ALA A 5 7.61 6.68 23.21
C ALA A 5 7.67 5.16 22.98
N ALA A 6 7.31 4.36 23.99
CA ALA A 6 7.21 2.91 23.86
C ALA A 6 6.19 2.50 22.80
N LEU A 7 5.00 3.12 22.82
CA LEU A 7 3.94 2.83 21.87
C LEU A 7 4.33 3.19 20.43
N ARG A 8 5.00 4.33 20.22
CA ARG A 8 5.52 4.73 18.90
C ARG A 8 6.51 3.71 18.36
N LEU A 9 7.46 3.29 19.19
CA LEU A 9 8.46 2.31 18.82
C LEU A 9 7.80 0.97 18.45
N LEU A 10 6.88 0.49 19.28
CA LEU A 10 6.17 -0.76 19.04
C LEU A 10 5.41 -0.73 17.71
N LEU A 11 4.56 0.28 17.49
CA LEU A 11 3.77 0.40 16.26
C LEU A 11 4.66 0.56 15.02
N GLY A 12 5.75 1.30 15.15
CA GLY A 12 6.74 1.47 14.08
C GLY A 12 7.42 0.14 13.72
N VAL A 13 7.88 -0.61 14.73
CA VAL A 13 8.52 -1.92 14.53
C VAL A 13 7.56 -2.93 13.92
N VAL A 14 6.32 -3.02 14.42
CA VAL A 14 5.30 -3.93 13.88
C VAL A 14 4.98 -3.57 12.42
N SER A 15 4.77 -2.29 12.11
CA SER A 15 4.51 -1.85 10.74
C SER A 15 5.69 -2.15 9.82
N ALA A 16 6.92 -1.90 10.26
CA ALA A 16 8.12 -2.21 9.49
C ALA A 16 8.25 -3.72 9.23
N ALA A 17 8.00 -4.56 10.23
CA ALA A 17 8.04 -6.02 10.08
C ALA A 17 7.00 -6.53 9.08
N LEU A 18 5.76 -6.04 9.16
CA LEU A 18 4.72 -6.38 8.19
C LEU A 18 5.12 -5.95 6.78
N PHE A 19 5.61 -4.72 6.62
CA PHE A 19 6.09 -4.22 5.34
C PHE A 19 7.23 -5.09 4.76
N THR A 20 8.20 -5.47 5.57
CA THR A 20 9.29 -6.37 5.15
C THR A 20 8.77 -7.73 4.70
N ILE A 21 7.81 -8.32 5.43
CA ILE A 21 7.19 -9.60 5.04
C ILE A 21 6.46 -9.47 3.70
N MET A 22 5.72 -8.38 3.50
CA MET A 22 4.98 -8.14 2.26
C MET A 22 5.90 -7.96 1.06
N ILE A 23 6.99 -7.17 1.20
CA ILE A 23 8.02 -7.07 0.17
C ILE A 23 8.61 -8.45 -0.13
N TRP A 24 9.03 -9.17 0.90
CA TRP A 24 9.66 -10.48 0.72
C TRP A 24 8.73 -11.46 -0.01
N LEU A 25 7.45 -11.51 0.36
CA LEU A 25 6.45 -12.34 -0.33
C LEU A 25 6.21 -11.85 -1.76
N GLY A 26 6.11 -10.54 -1.98
CA GLY A 26 5.98 -9.94 -3.30
C GLY A 26 7.11 -10.35 -4.22
N GLU A 27 8.35 -10.12 -3.80
CA GLU A 27 9.56 -10.42 -4.57
C GLU A 27 9.80 -11.91 -4.81
N THR A 28 9.49 -12.76 -3.81
CA THR A 28 9.81 -14.20 -3.93
C THR A 28 8.66 -15.05 -4.48
N ARG A 29 7.41 -14.59 -4.37
CA ARG A 29 6.22 -15.39 -4.74
C ARG A 29 5.41 -14.78 -5.88
N ILE A 30 5.47 -13.48 -6.11
CA ILE A 30 4.61 -12.79 -7.11
C ILE A 30 5.46 -12.26 -8.26
N ALA A 31 6.50 -11.47 -8.00
CA ALA A 31 7.38 -10.88 -9.01
C ALA A 31 7.88 -11.91 -10.06
N PRO A 32 8.32 -13.14 -9.69
CA PRO A 32 8.81 -14.10 -10.68
C PRO A 32 7.76 -14.59 -11.68
N LEU A 33 6.48 -14.34 -11.42
CA LEU A 33 5.34 -14.83 -12.21
C LEU A 33 4.70 -13.76 -13.08
N VAL A 34 5.02 -12.49 -12.85
CA VAL A 34 4.43 -11.35 -13.55
C VAL A 34 5.40 -10.79 -14.60
N PRO A 35 4.91 -10.26 -15.73
CA PRO A 35 5.77 -9.72 -16.77
C PRO A 35 6.72 -8.65 -16.22
N ASN A 36 8.01 -8.76 -16.58
CA ASN A 36 9.10 -7.87 -16.13
C ASN A 36 9.41 -7.86 -14.63
N GLY A 37 8.78 -8.72 -13.83
CA GLY A 37 8.99 -8.72 -12.38
C GLY A 37 8.28 -7.57 -11.64
N ASP A 38 7.40 -6.82 -12.33
CA ASP A 38 6.82 -5.60 -11.80
C ASP A 38 5.78 -5.89 -10.70
N LEU A 39 6.01 -5.35 -9.50
CA LEU A 39 5.00 -5.27 -8.45
C LEU A 39 4.23 -3.96 -8.58
N LEU A 40 2.94 -4.03 -8.94
CA LEU A 40 2.09 -2.83 -9.09
C LEU A 40 2.08 -1.95 -7.83
N GLN A 41 2.09 -2.57 -6.66
CA GLN A 41 2.08 -1.89 -5.36
C GLN A 41 3.35 -1.06 -5.11
N ALA A 42 4.46 -1.36 -5.80
CA ALA A 42 5.71 -0.61 -5.72
C ALA A 42 5.76 0.62 -6.65
N GLN A 43 4.76 0.81 -7.52
CA GLN A 43 4.74 1.92 -8.48
C GLN A 43 4.23 3.21 -7.83
N VAL A 44 5.16 4.10 -7.50
CA VAL A 44 4.88 5.38 -6.81
C VAL A 44 3.96 6.31 -7.62
N PHE A 45 4.09 6.29 -8.95
CA PHE A 45 3.32 7.13 -9.86
C PHE A 45 2.00 6.48 -10.30
N GLY A 46 1.55 5.42 -9.64
CA GLY A 46 0.43 4.62 -10.11
C GLY A 46 0.77 3.88 -11.42
N TYR A 47 -0.26 3.32 -12.05
CA TYR A 47 -0.13 2.50 -13.25
C TYR A 47 -1.37 2.57 -14.14
N ASP A 48 -1.12 2.38 -15.43
CA ASP A 48 -2.17 2.35 -16.45
C ASP A 48 -3.01 1.05 -16.38
N THR A 49 -4.12 1.06 -17.11
CA THR A 49 -5.06 -0.07 -17.16
C THR A 49 -4.44 -1.31 -17.78
N HIS A 50 -3.55 -1.15 -18.76
CA HIS A 50 -2.88 -2.27 -19.42
C HIS A 50 -1.96 -3.04 -18.46
N ARG A 51 -1.13 -2.32 -17.69
CA ARG A 51 -0.27 -2.89 -16.65
C ARG A 51 -1.08 -3.62 -15.58
N LEU A 52 -2.19 -3.00 -15.13
CA LEU A 52 -3.09 -3.63 -14.17
C LEU A 52 -3.63 -4.96 -14.68
N VAL A 53 -4.20 -4.97 -15.89
CA VAL A 53 -4.78 -6.20 -16.46
C VAL A 53 -3.70 -7.25 -16.75
N SER A 54 -2.53 -6.85 -17.25
CA SER A 54 -1.40 -7.75 -17.50
C SER A 54 -0.96 -8.48 -16.22
N PHE A 55 -0.76 -7.74 -15.13
CA PHE A 55 -0.42 -8.29 -13.81
C PHE A 55 -1.53 -9.23 -13.30
N MET A 56 -2.80 -8.81 -13.36
CA MET A 56 -3.92 -9.63 -12.86
C MET A 56 -4.10 -10.91 -13.68
N SER A 57 -3.87 -10.85 -14.99
CA SER A 57 -3.94 -12.01 -15.88
C SER A 57 -2.83 -13.02 -15.59
N ALA A 58 -1.62 -12.54 -15.28
CA ALA A 58 -0.49 -13.40 -14.91
C ALA A 58 -0.71 -14.12 -13.55
N LEU A 59 -1.45 -13.49 -12.63
CA LEU A 59 -1.79 -14.10 -11.35
C LEU A 59 -2.99 -15.05 -11.41
N LYS A 60 -3.96 -14.79 -12.30
CA LYS A 60 -5.23 -15.54 -12.34
C LYS A 60 -4.98 -17.03 -12.59
N GLY A 61 -5.53 -17.88 -11.71
CA GLY A 61 -5.38 -19.34 -11.79
C GLY A 61 -4.01 -19.87 -11.36
N ASN A 62 -3.07 -19.00 -10.98
CA ASN A 62 -1.77 -19.38 -10.44
C ASN A 62 -1.86 -19.63 -8.92
N PRO A 63 -1.08 -20.57 -8.33
CA PRO A 63 -0.98 -20.69 -6.86
C PRO A 63 -0.64 -19.39 -6.11
N ALA A 64 0.08 -18.46 -6.76
CA ALA A 64 0.38 -17.15 -6.21
C ALA A 64 -0.87 -16.25 -6.06
N GLU A 65 -1.97 -16.53 -6.76
CA GLU A 65 -3.23 -15.79 -6.61
C GLU A 65 -3.71 -15.81 -5.14
N ALA A 66 -3.68 -16.99 -4.52
CA ALA A 66 -4.08 -17.15 -3.12
C ALA A 66 -3.16 -16.37 -2.17
N THR A 67 -1.85 -16.40 -2.46
CA THR A 67 -0.84 -15.65 -1.69
C THR A 67 -1.08 -14.15 -1.82
N TYR A 68 -1.31 -13.65 -3.03
CA TYR A 68 -1.57 -12.24 -3.29
C TYR A 68 -2.86 -11.77 -2.61
N LYS A 69 -3.94 -12.54 -2.69
CA LYS A 69 -5.18 -12.24 -1.95
C LYS A 69 -4.93 -12.19 -0.44
N ALA A 70 -4.17 -13.14 0.10
CA ALA A 70 -3.86 -13.17 1.53
C ALA A 70 -3.03 -11.96 1.97
N ILE A 71 -2.09 -11.50 1.14
CA ILE A 71 -1.34 -10.26 1.38
C ILE A 71 -2.31 -9.08 1.47
N LEU A 72 -3.14 -8.87 0.44
CA LEU A 72 -4.08 -7.73 0.38
C LEU A 72 -5.09 -7.72 1.53
N GLN A 73 -5.60 -8.90 1.92
CA GLN A 73 -6.67 -9.03 2.91
C GLN A 73 -6.17 -8.99 4.35
N TRP A 74 -4.99 -9.54 4.62
CA TRP A 74 -4.51 -9.75 5.99
C TRP A 74 -3.27 -8.93 6.30
N LEU A 75 -2.22 -9.07 5.50
CA LEU A 75 -0.94 -8.42 5.80
C LEU A 75 -1.01 -6.92 5.57
N ASP A 76 -1.54 -6.50 4.42
CA ASP A 76 -1.73 -5.08 4.14
C ASP A 76 -2.73 -4.47 5.11
N ALA A 77 -3.85 -5.15 5.41
CA ALA A 77 -4.82 -4.64 6.38
C ALA A 77 -4.19 -4.44 7.78
N GLY A 78 -3.35 -5.38 8.21
CA GLY A 78 -2.53 -5.28 9.40
C GLY A 78 -1.59 -4.07 9.35
N PHE A 79 -0.83 -3.94 8.26
CA PHE A 79 0.12 -2.85 8.04
C PHE A 79 -0.58 -1.48 8.04
N ILE A 80 -1.66 -1.34 7.29
CA ILE A 80 -2.47 -0.12 7.20
C ILE A 80 -2.93 0.30 8.59
N THR A 81 -3.45 -0.64 9.37
CA THR A 81 -3.97 -0.38 10.72
C THR A 81 -2.84 0.06 11.66
N THR A 82 -1.72 -0.68 11.68
CA THR A 82 -0.60 -0.37 12.57
C THR A 82 0.10 0.92 12.18
N TYR A 83 0.22 1.21 10.88
CA TYR A 83 0.84 2.43 10.37
C TYR A 83 -0.06 3.65 10.59
N ALA A 84 -1.37 3.54 10.38
CA ALA A 84 -2.31 4.62 10.70
C ALA A 84 -2.28 4.95 12.20
N ALA A 85 -2.25 3.93 13.07
CA ALA A 85 -2.07 4.11 14.50
C ALA A 85 -0.71 4.77 14.82
N PHE A 86 0.37 4.33 14.17
CA PHE A 86 1.70 4.92 14.32
C PHE A 86 1.70 6.42 13.98
N VAL A 87 1.15 6.80 12.81
CA VAL A 87 1.02 8.19 12.37
C VAL A 87 0.24 9.01 13.38
N PHE A 88 -0.88 8.47 13.85
CA PHE A 88 -1.72 9.14 14.83
C PHE A 88 -0.98 9.42 16.15
N VAL A 89 -0.24 8.44 16.67
CA VAL A 89 0.54 8.57 17.92
C VAL A 89 1.77 9.47 17.73
N MET A 90 2.41 9.46 16.56
CA MET A 90 3.51 10.36 16.22
C MET A 90 3.07 11.82 16.18
N LEU A 91 1.90 12.09 15.62
CA LEU A 91 1.32 13.43 15.50
C LEU A 91 0.35 13.79 16.64
N TRP A 92 0.32 13.00 17.72
CA TRP A 92 -0.62 13.11 18.84
C TRP A 92 -0.87 14.53 19.39
N PRO A 93 0.13 15.42 19.52
CA PRO A 93 -0.14 16.79 19.98
C PRO A 93 -1.15 17.56 19.10
N HIS A 94 -1.36 17.14 17.85
CA HIS A 94 -2.36 17.69 16.94
C HIS A 94 -3.33 16.61 16.47
N ARG A 95 -4.11 16.08 17.42
CA ARG A 95 -5.02 14.95 17.22
C ARG A 95 -5.91 15.06 15.98
N ARG A 96 -6.42 16.26 15.66
CA ARG A 96 -7.26 16.46 14.46
C ARG A 96 -6.49 16.17 13.17
N LEU A 97 -5.33 16.82 12.99
CA LEU A 97 -4.46 16.58 11.83
C LEU A 97 -3.98 15.13 11.78
N ALA A 98 -3.58 14.59 12.92
CA ALA A 98 -3.13 13.22 13.07
C ALA A 98 -4.22 12.22 12.62
N LEU A 99 -5.46 12.44 13.06
CA LEU A 99 -6.61 11.62 12.69
C LEU A 99 -6.93 11.75 11.21
N THR A 100 -6.98 12.97 10.67
CA THR A 100 -7.24 13.20 9.24
C THR A 100 -6.23 12.50 8.36
N LEU A 101 -4.92 12.63 8.65
CA LEU A 101 -3.87 11.99 7.85
C LEU A 101 -3.90 10.46 7.99
N ALA A 102 -4.11 9.94 9.20
CA ALA A 102 -4.20 8.50 9.43
C ALA A 102 -5.40 7.88 8.71
N LEU A 103 -6.58 8.51 8.79
CA LEU A 103 -7.79 8.06 8.10
C LEU A 103 -7.68 8.21 6.59
N LEU A 104 -7.10 9.30 6.09
CA LEU A 104 -6.91 9.51 4.66
C LEU A 104 -5.98 8.44 4.08
N TYR A 105 -4.84 8.19 4.73
CA TYR A 105 -3.92 7.12 4.32
C TYR A 105 -4.62 5.76 4.36
N ALA A 106 -5.25 5.40 5.49
CA ALA A 106 -5.88 4.10 5.62
C ALA A 106 -7.04 3.89 4.62
N GLY A 107 -7.82 4.94 4.37
CA GLY A 107 -8.90 4.91 3.39
C GLY A 107 -8.39 4.69 1.96
N LEU A 108 -7.32 5.38 1.56
CA LEU A 108 -6.72 5.23 0.24
C LEU A 108 -6.13 3.83 0.05
N ASP A 109 -5.39 3.32 1.03
CA ASP A 109 -4.74 2.01 0.95
C ASP A 109 -5.78 0.86 0.95
N LEU A 110 -6.83 0.96 1.78
CA LEU A 110 -7.94 0.00 1.76
C LEU A 110 -8.71 0.06 0.43
N ALA A 111 -8.95 1.25 -0.11
CA ALA A 111 -9.62 1.41 -1.40
C ALA A 111 -8.80 0.80 -2.54
N GLU A 112 -7.48 0.97 -2.51
CA GLU A 112 -6.56 0.34 -3.45
C GLU A 112 -6.68 -1.19 -3.36
N ASN A 113 -6.56 -1.76 -2.15
CA ASN A 113 -6.66 -3.21 -1.95
C ASN A 113 -7.99 -3.79 -2.41
N ILE A 114 -9.11 -3.12 -2.10
CA ILE A 114 -10.43 -3.53 -2.57
C ILE A 114 -10.47 -3.50 -4.10
N SER A 115 -9.98 -2.43 -4.73
CA SER A 115 -10.00 -2.32 -6.18
C SER A 115 -9.08 -3.35 -6.87
N LEU A 116 -7.95 -3.70 -6.27
CA LEU A 116 -7.04 -4.75 -6.73
C LEU A 116 -7.73 -6.13 -6.66
N LEU A 117 -8.42 -6.42 -5.55
CA LEU A 117 -9.19 -7.65 -5.38
C LEU A 117 -10.35 -7.73 -6.38
N GLN A 118 -11.05 -6.63 -6.61
CA GLN A 118 -12.13 -6.53 -7.60
C GLN A 118 -11.59 -6.72 -9.03
N ALA A 119 -10.47 -6.08 -9.37
CA ALA A 119 -9.81 -6.22 -10.66
C ALA A 119 -9.42 -7.69 -10.90
N LEU A 120 -8.78 -8.34 -9.93
CA LEU A 120 -8.41 -9.75 -10.00
C LEU A 120 -9.64 -10.68 -10.18
N ALA A 121 -10.73 -10.39 -9.49
CA ALA A 121 -11.97 -11.15 -9.62
C ALA A 121 -12.60 -11.00 -11.02
N ALA A 122 -12.54 -9.79 -11.59
CA ALA A 122 -13.12 -9.45 -12.88
C ALA A 122 -12.36 -10.01 -14.10
N ILE A 123 -11.08 -10.39 -13.96
CA ILE A 123 -10.33 -11.02 -15.05
C ILE A 123 -10.90 -12.43 -15.36
N PRO A 124 -11.31 -12.70 -16.61
CA PRO A 124 -11.72 -14.04 -17.04
C PRO A 124 -10.56 -15.05 -16.92
N GLN A 125 -10.85 -16.29 -16.54
CA GLN A 125 -9.84 -17.36 -16.47
C GLN A 125 -9.24 -17.76 -17.83
N SER A 126 -9.83 -17.33 -18.95
CA SER A 126 -9.62 -17.96 -20.26
C SER A 126 -9.09 -17.04 -21.37
N THR A 127 -8.66 -15.81 -21.09
CA THR A 127 -8.18 -14.90 -22.14
C THR A 127 -6.67 -14.80 -22.13
N GLY A 128 -6.02 -15.64 -22.92
CA GLY A 128 -4.59 -15.51 -23.29
C GLY A 128 -4.31 -14.33 -24.24
N THR A 129 -5.30 -13.46 -24.45
CA THR A 129 -5.16 -12.22 -25.22
C THR A 129 -4.78 -11.08 -24.28
N SER A 130 -3.58 -10.55 -24.46
CA SER A 130 -3.18 -9.29 -23.83
C SER A 130 -4.21 -8.21 -24.22
N PRO A 131 -4.75 -7.45 -23.25
CA PRO A 131 -5.65 -6.36 -23.56
C PRO A 131 -4.94 -5.33 -24.45
N PRO A 132 -5.67 -4.57 -25.29
CA PRO A 132 -5.07 -3.46 -26.03
C PRO A 132 -4.44 -2.48 -25.04
N ALA A 133 -3.24 -1.98 -25.37
CA ALA A 133 -2.58 -0.95 -24.58
C ALA A 133 -3.46 0.31 -24.57
N SER A 134 -4.03 0.64 -23.41
CA SER A 134 -4.68 1.93 -23.19
C SER A 134 -3.77 2.82 -22.35
N GLY A 135 -3.48 4.03 -22.84
CA GLY A 135 -2.76 5.05 -22.07
C GLY A 135 -3.60 5.69 -20.94
N THR A 136 -4.78 5.15 -20.67
CA THR A 136 -5.69 5.64 -19.65
C THR A 136 -5.32 5.09 -18.28
N TRP A 137 -5.19 6.00 -17.32
CA TRP A 137 -4.94 5.65 -15.92
C TRP A 137 -6.08 4.80 -15.39
N SER A 138 -5.72 3.70 -14.70
CA SER A 138 -6.71 2.92 -13.97
C SER A 138 -7.16 3.70 -12.73
N LEU A 139 -8.42 3.52 -12.31
CA LEU A 139 -8.89 4.10 -11.05
C LEU A 139 -7.98 3.68 -9.89
N THR A 140 -7.57 2.41 -9.87
CA THR A 140 -6.60 1.92 -8.88
C THR A 140 -5.29 2.68 -8.95
N GLY A 141 -4.72 2.91 -10.14
CA GLY A 141 -3.50 3.68 -10.30
C GLY A 141 -3.61 5.13 -9.79
N VAL A 142 -4.77 5.78 -9.96
CA VAL A 142 -5.03 7.10 -9.37
C VAL A 142 -5.06 7.02 -7.85
N ILE A 143 -5.73 6.01 -7.28
CA ILE A 143 -5.76 5.78 -5.83
C ILE A 143 -4.34 5.54 -5.30
N THR A 144 -3.53 4.73 -5.97
CA THR A 144 -2.11 4.49 -5.63
C THR A 144 -1.33 5.80 -5.60
N ALA A 145 -1.45 6.65 -6.63
CA ALA A 145 -0.76 7.94 -6.67
C ALA A 145 -1.18 8.87 -5.51
N LEU A 146 -2.49 8.93 -5.20
CA LEU A 146 -3.02 9.69 -4.07
C LEU A 146 -2.50 9.14 -2.73
N LYS A 147 -2.37 7.82 -2.59
CA LYS A 147 -1.78 7.17 -1.41
C LYS A 147 -0.34 7.64 -1.21
N TYR A 148 0.49 7.61 -2.25
CA TYR A 148 1.89 8.06 -2.15
C TYR A 148 2.01 9.57 -1.88
N ALA A 149 1.15 10.40 -2.47
CA ALA A 149 1.09 11.82 -2.14
C ALA A 149 0.74 12.05 -0.65
N THR A 150 -0.17 11.24 -0.11
CA THR A 150 -0.55 11.27 1.31
C THR A 150 0.61 10.82 2.20
N LEU A 151 1.32 9.74 1.83
CA LEU A 151 2.51 9.27 2.54
C LEU A 151 3.61 10.32 2.57
N LEU A 152 3.87 10.99 1.45
CA LEU A 152 4.83 12.09 1.38
C LEU A 152 4.42 13.24 2.30
N THR A 153 3.14 13.61 2.30
CA THR A 153 2.60 14.66 3.19
C THR A 153 2.77 14.29 4.68
N ILE A 154 2.52 13.03 5.03
CA ILE A 154 2.75 12.50 6.38
C ILE A 154 4.23 12.61 6.75
N ALA A 155 5.13 12.14 5.87
CA ALA A 155 6.57 12.16 6.10
C ALA A 155 7.09 13.59 6.32
N LEU A 156 6.73 14.52 5.43
CA LEU A 156 7.11 15.92 5.55
C LEU A 156 6.57 16.54 6.84
N THR A 157 5.32 16.23 7.21
CA THR A 157 4.73 16.70 8.47
C THR A 157 5.51 16.20 9.67
N VAL A 158 5.85 14.90 9.71
CA VAL A 158 6.62 14.29 10.80
C VAL A 158 8.03 14.87 10.88
N ILE A 159 8.72 15.05 9.75
CA ILE A 159 10.07 15.63 9.68
C ILE A 159 10.05 17.07 10.20
N TRP A 160 9.16 17.91 9.66
CA TRP A 160 9.03 19.31 10.07
C TRP A 160 8.73 19.46 11.56
N ARG A 161 7.89 18.57 12.11
CA ARG A 161 7.59 18.51 13.55
C ARG A 161 8.83 18.22 14.37
N TRP A 162 9.60 17.22 13.92
CA TRP A 162 10.77 16.78 14.63
C TRP A 162 11.89 17.82 14.61
N THR A 163 12.07 18.53 13.49
CA THR A 163 13.04 19.63 13.41
C THR A 163 12.61 20.80 14.29
N LYS A 164 11.35 21.23 14.24
CA LYS A 164 10.86 22.34 15.08
C LYS A 164 11.00 22.06 16.58
N ALA A 165 10.76 20.82 17.01
CA ALA A 165 10.89 20.43 18.41
C ALA A 165 12.33 20.43 18.95
N ARG A 166 13.36 20.50 18.09
CA ARG A 166 14.77 20.60 18.49
C ARG A 166 15.27 22.04 18.63
N HIS A 167 14.49 23.02 18.17
CA HIS A 167 14.84 24.44 18.21
C HIS A 167 14.12 25.21 19.34
N ILE A 168 13.51 24.49 20.27
CA ILE A 168 12.85 24.99 21.48
C ILE A 168 13.51 24.30 22.67
#